data_AF-A0A1G2P580-F1
#
_entry.id   AF-A0A1G2P580-F1
#
_cell.length_a   1.000
_cell.length_b   1.000
_cell.length_c   1.000
_cell.angle_alpha   90.00
_cell.angle_beta   90.00
_cell.angle_gamma   90.00
#
_symmetry.space_group_name_H-M   'P 1'
#
loop_
_entity.id
_entity.type
_entity.pdbx_description
1 polymer ?
#
loop_
_entity_poly.entity_id
_entity_poly.type
_entity_poly.pdbx_seq_one_letter_code
_entity_poly.pdbx_strand_id
1 'polypeptide(L)'
;MISKAQINEFSKRLAIDEFTIIREYIQVVFLSVFYSTAQSQKVYFKGGTAIRLLLKSGRFSGDLDFTSELTAKELDPLVNETVKKMSAIIPDMTLKRTEENKFAYTSILSYHPEGTKQPLNIHLDFSLREKPETSKETVLESDFPVVPLPVVRHMDWQEILAEKIRAFLYRLKGRDVYDLWVMLQKGVELDWKMINRKTALYKMETSLQDLMDRIGHFEGKKLKDDLAKFLPARDRHFVDQLKALTMSQLVSRQGFTISRSENLDYTTMPGGSFSGTDKLIYDLKKTKVISLKRQDENSIHVMITNEDDQERSGYIRARIRNGVRELDVIELNTSALKGKSYDDLINHEFKA
;
A
#
# COMPACT_ATOMS: atom_id res chain seq x y z
N MET A 1 0.26 -31.16 -9.22
CA MET A 1 0.82 -30.66 -7.96
C MET A 1 2.25 -30.15 -8.18
N ILE A 2 2.67 -29.11 -7.44
CA ILE A 2 4.07 -28.67 -7.45
C ILE A 2 5.01 -29.79 -6.96
N SER A 3 6.14 -29.99 -7.65
CA SER A 3 7.11 -31.03 -7.29
C SER A 3 8.04 -30.61 -6.16
N LYS A 4 8.65 -31.58 -5.46
CA LYS A 4 9.67 -31.32 -4.43
C LYS A 4 10.87 -30.54 -4.96
N ALA A 5 11.29 -30.81 -6.20
CA ALA A 5 12.38 -30.09 -6.85
C ALA A 5 12.02 -28.60 -7.05
N GLN A 6 10.80 -28.32 -7.54
CA GLN A 6 10.29 -26.95 -7.68
C GLN A 6 10.20 -26.26 -6.31
N ILE A 7 9.64 -26.92 -5.29
CA ILE A 7 9.55 -26.35 -3.93
C ILE A 7 10.95 -25.94 -3.43
N ASN A 8 11.96 -26.80 -3.60
CA ASN A 8 13.32 -26.51 -3.20
C ASN A 8 13.94 -25.35 -3.99
N GLU A 9 13.68 -25.29 -5.29
CA GLU A 9 14.09 -24.18 -6.16
C GLU A 9 13.50 -22.84 -5.70
N PHE A 10 12.18 -22.79 -5.50
CA PHE A 10 11.49 -21.60 -4.99
C PHE A 10 12.00 -21.18 -3.61
N SER A 11 12.18 -22.14 -2.69
CA SER A 11 12.69 -21.90 -1.34
C SER A 11 14.07 -21.23 -1.38
N LYS A 12 14.99 -21.74 -2.20
CA LYS A 12 16.31 -21.15 -2.40
C LYS A 12 16.23 -19.76 -3.04
N ARG A 13 15.47 -19.61 -4.15
CA ARG A 13 15.36 -18.36 -4.90
C ARG A 13 14.76 -17.22 -4.05
N LEU A 14 13.74 -17.54 -3.27
CA LEU A 14 13.02 -16.60 -2.41
C LEU A 14 13.60 -16.50 -0.99
N ALA A 15 14.63 -17.29 -0.66
CA ALA A 15 15.28 -17.33 0.65
C ALA A 15 14.29 -17.50 1.81
N ILE A 16 13.32 -18.40 1.66
CA ILE A 16 12.27 -18.70 2.65
C ILE A 16 12.11 -20.23 2.79
N ASP A 17 11.54 -20.70 3.89
CA ASP A 17 11.36 -22.13 4.13
C ASP A 17 10.36 -22.78 3.16
N GLU A 18 10.52 -24.09 2.94
CA GLU A 18 9.68 -24.88 2.03
C GLU A 18 8.19 -24.90 2.45
N PHE A 19 7.88 -24.84 3.76
CA PHE A 19 6.49 -24.78 4.23
C PHE A 19 5.80 -23.49 3.79
N THR A 20 6.50 -22.35 3.81
CA THR A 20 5.98 -21.08 3.30
C THR A 20 5.73 -21.12 1.79
N ILE A 21 6.60 -21.79 1.02
CA ILE A 21 6.39 -21.99 -0.43
C ILE A 21 5.15 -22.84 -0.70
N ILE A 22 5.03 -23.99 -0.02
CA ILE A 22 3.86 -24.88 -0.16
C ILE A 22 2.58 -24.13 0.21
N ARG A 23 2.61 -23.31 1.26
CA ARG A 23 1.48 -22.48 1.68
C ARG A 23 1.05 -21.51 0.58
N GLU A 24 1.99 -20.76 0.02
CA GLU A 24 1.68 -19.78 -1.04
C GLU A 24 1.15 -20.46 -2.29
N TYR A 25 1.69 -21.63 -2.66
CA TYR A 25 1.15 -22.46 -3.74
C TYR A 25 -0.31 -22.87 -3.48
N ILE A 26 -0.63 -23.38 -2.29
CA ILE A 26 -2.01 -23.75 -1.92
C ILE A 26 -2.95 -22.54 -1.97
N GLN A 27 -2.49 -21.37 -1.50
CA GLN A 27 -3.26 -20.13 -1.57
C GLN A 27 -3.57 -19.72 -3.03
N VAL A 28 -2.59 -19.81 -3.93
CA VAL A 28 -2.79 -19.51 -5.36
C VAL A 28 -3.77 -20.52 -6.00
N VAL A 29 -3.65 -21.81 -5.70
CA VAL A 29 -4.60 -22.83 -6.18
C VAL A 29 -6.00 -22.58 -5.63
N PHE A 30 -6.13 -22.24 -4.34
CA PHE A 30 -7.43 -21.89 -3.74
C PHE A 30 -8.08 -20.73 -4.48
N LEU A 31 -7.36 -19.62 -4.66
CA LEU A 31 -7.87 -18.45 -5.37
C LEU A 31 -8.25 -18.80 -6.82
N SER A 32 -7.46 -19.64 -7.49
CA SER A 32 -7.75 -20.08 -8.85
C SER A 32 -9.04 -20.87 -8.97
N VAL A 33 -9.28 -21.81 -8.06
CA VAL A 33 -10.49 -22.64 -8.07
C VAL A 33 -11.69 -21.84 -7.55
N PHE A 34 -11.52 -21.06 -6.49
CA PHE A 34 -12.58 -20.26 -5.87
C PHE A 34 -13.17 -19.26 -6.87
N TYR A 35 -12.31 -18.47 -7.53
CA TYR A 35 -12.74 -17.45 -8.49
C TYR A 35 -13.21 -17.99 -9.85
N SER A 36 -13.11 -19.31 -10.08
CA SER A 36 -13.69 -19.97 -11.27
C SER A 36 -15.23 -20.11 -11.20
N THR A 37 -15.83 -19.87 -10.03
CA THR A 37 -17.28 -20.05 -9.79
C THR A 37 -17.98 -18.70 -9.76
N ALA A 38 -19.13 -18.55 -10.44
CA ALA A 38 -19.83 -17.27 -10.56
C ALA A 38 -20.21 -16.60 -9.22
N GLN A 39 -20.55 -17.39 -8.19
CA GLN A 39 -20.91 -16.88 -6.86
C GLN A 39 -19.74 -16.15 -6.16
N SER A 40 -18.49 -16.54 -6.45
CA SER A 40 -17.29 -15.91 -5.87
C SER A 40 -17.14 -14.43 -6.24
N GLN A 41 -17.85 -13.95 -7.27
CA GLN A 41 -17.84 -12.55 -7.68
C GLN A 41 -18.48 -11.62 -6.64
N LYS A 42 -19.17 -12.17 -5.64
CA LYS A 42 -19.68 -11.42 -4.47
C LYS A 42 -18.74 -11.47 -3.26
N VAL A 43 -17.52 -11.96 -3.46
CA VAL A 43 -16.50 -12.15 -2.43
C VAL A 43 -15.20 -11.44 -2.84
N TYR A 44 -14.76 -10.53 -2.00
CA TYR A 44 -13.72 -9.56 -2.31
C TYR A 44 -12.48 -9.89 -1.48
N PHE A 45 -11.44 -10.35 -2.16
CA PHE A 45 -10.16 -10.66 -1.54
C PHE A 45 -9.51 -9.40 -0.95
N LYS A 46 -8.82 -9.56 0.18
CA LYS A 46 -8.17 -8.45 0.89
C LYS A 46 -7.02 -8.93 1.79
N GLY A 47 -6.59 -8.06 2.69
CA GLY A 47 -5.64 -8.42 3.75
C GLY A 47 -4.19 -8.53 3.26
N GLY A 48 -3.36 -9.19 4.07
CA GLY A 48 -1.91 -9.27 3.82
C GLY A 48 -1.56 -10.09 2.58
N THR A 49 -2.36 -11.09 2.26
CA THR A 49 -2.09 -12.02 1.16
C THR A 49 -2.46 -11.41 -0.18
N ALA A 50 -3.49 -10.55 -0.24
CA ALA A 50 -3.76 -9.72 -1.42
C ALA A 50 -2.59 -8.78 -1.74
N ILE A 51 -2.03 -8.12 -0.72
CA ILE A 51 -0.87 -7.23 -0.87
C ILE A 51 0.37 -8.03 -1.34
N ARG A 52 0.58 -9.24 -0.84
CA ARG A 52 1.64 -10.15 -1.31
C ARG A 52 1.46 -10.55 -2.76
N LEU A 53 0.32 -11.15 -3.09
CA LEU A 53 0.13 -11.83 -4.38
C LEU A 53 -0.18 -10.87 -5.53
N LEU A 54 -0.99 -9.85 -5.28
CA LEU A 54 -1.49 -8.95 -6.32
C LEU A 54 -0.69 -7.63 -6.36
N LEU A 55 -0.30 -7.06 -5.21
CA LEU A 55 0.57 -5.86 -5.17
C LEU A 55 2.08 -6.19 -5.14
N LYS A 56 2.42 -7.48 -5.24
CA LYS A 56 3.81 -7.99 -5.30
C LYS A 56 4.68 -7.54 -4.12
N SER A 57 4.12 -7.58 -2.91
CA SER A 57 4.85 -7.26 -1.67
C SER A 57 5.92 -8.31 -1.33
N GLY A 58 7.03 -7.88 -0.75
CA GLY A 58 8.17 -8.75 -0.43
C GLY A 58 7.96 -9.73 0.73
N ARG A 59 7.01 -9.47 1.64
CA ARG A 59 6.75 -10.37 2.79
C ARG A 59 5.69 -11.41 2.45
N PHE A 60 5.89 -12.64 2.90
CA PHE A 60 4.91 -13.72 2.81
C PHE A 60 3.75 -13.51 3.80
N SER A 61 2.63 -14.17 3.54
CA SER A 61 1.41 -14.06 4.33
C SER A 61 0.72 -15.43 4.51
N GLY A 62 0.10 -15.63 5.68
CA GLY A 62 -0.33 -16.94 6.14
C GLY A 62 -1.76 -17.34 5.80
N ASP A 63 -2.65 -16.36 5.71
CA ASP A 63 -4.11 -16.54 5.76
C ASP A 63 -4.75 -16.00 4.47
N LEU A 64 -6.02 -16.30 4.23
CA LEU A 64 -6.80 -15.72 3.13
C LEU A 64 -7.98 -14.96 3.73
N ASP A 65 -7.91 -13.63 3.64
CA ASP A 65 -8.92 -12.72 4.15
C ASP A 65 -9.84 -12.25 3.03
N PHE A 66 -11.15 -12.26 3.28
CA PHE A 66 -12.17 -11.79 2.36
C PHE A 66 -13.19 -10.89 3.07
N THR A 67 -13.81 -10.01 2.32
CA THR A 67 -15.13 -9.46 2.66
C THR A 67 -16.15 -10.08 1.72
N SER A 68 -17.32 -10.47 2.21
CA SER A 68 -18.33 -11.16 1.42
C SER A 68 -19.68 -10.47 1.53
N GLU A 69 -20.36 -10.33 0.38
CA GLU A 69 -21.78 -9.96 0.31
C GLU A 69 -22.70 -11.18 0.40
N LEU A 70 -22.15 -12.40 0.34
CA LEU A 70 -22.86 -13.66 0.60
C LEU A 70 -23.03 -13.88 2.11
N THR A 71 -24.09 -14.60 2.48
CA THR A 71 -24.32 -15.08 3.84
C THR A 71 -23.40 -16.27 4.18
N ALA A 72 -23.22 -16.58 5.47
CA ALA A 72 -22.46 -17.76 5.88
C ALA A 72 -23.00 -19.07 5.29
N LYS A 73 -24.33 -19.20 5.21
CA LYS A 73 -25.01 -20.36 4.59
C LYS A 73 -24.75 -20.52 3.10
N GLU A 74 -24.45 -19.42 2.39
CA GLU A 74 -24.06 -19.46 0.97
C GLU A 74 -22.55 -19.72 0.82
N LEU A 75 -21.73 -19.24 1.77
CA LEU A 75 -20.28 -19.43 1.77
C LEU A 75 -19.90 -20.88 2.07
N ASP A 76 -20.56 -21.54 3.01
CA ASP A 76 -20.23 -22.93 3.38
C ASP A 76 -20.22 -23.90 2.18
N PRO A 77 -21.30 -24.03 1.37
CA PRO A 77 -21.28 -24.90 0.20
C PRO A 77 -20.26 -24.44 -0.86
N LEU A 78 -20.08 -23.13 -1.05
CA LEU A 78 -19.11 -22.59 -2.01
C LEU A 78 -17.67 -22.96 -1.63
N VAL A 79 -17.31 -22.84 -0.36
CA VAL A 79 -15.98 -23.19 0.15
C VAL A 79 -15.76 -24.70 0.13
N ASN A 80 -16.75 -25.50 0.53
CA ASN A 80 -16.68 -26.96 0.44
C ASN A 80 -16.51 -27.45 -1.01
N GLU A 81 -17.26 -26.88 -1.97
CA GLU A 81 -17.13 -27.20 -3.39
C GLU A 81 -15.76 -26.79 -3.93
N THR A 82 -15.26 -25.62 -3.52
CA THR A 82 -13.92 -25.15 -3.88
C THR A 82 -12.85 -26.15 -3.45
N VAL A 83 -12.87 -26.59 -2.18
CA VAL A 83 -11.88 -27.55 -1.66
C VAL A 83 -12.03 -28.91 -2.34
N LYS A 84 -13.25 -29.38 -2.59
CA LYS A 84 -13.49 -30.61 -3.35
C LYS A 84 -12.86 -30.56 -4.75
N LYS A 85 -12.99 -29.43 -5.46
CA LYS A 85 -12.34 -29.23 -6.77
C LYS A 85 -10.81 -29.14 -6.64
N MET A 86 -10.30 -28.48 -5.61
CA MET A 86 -8.87 -28.42 -5.33
C MET A 86 -8.23 -29.80 -5.10
N SER A 87 -8.98 -30.77 -4.54
CA SER A 87 -8.47 -32.12 -4.30
C SER A 87 -8.02 -32.86 -5.57
N ALA A 88 -8.47 -32.44 -6.75
CA ALA A 88 -7.97 -32.96 -8.03
C ALA A 88 -6.55 -32.46 -8.37
N ILE A 89 -6.11 -31.35 -7.78
CA ILE A 89 -4.81 -30.71 -8.03
C ILE A 89 -3.84 -31.01 -6.89
N ILE A 90 -4.35 -30.98 -5.66
CA ILE A 90 -3.63 -31.21 -4.41
C ILE A 90 -4.44 -32.26 -3.62
N PRO A 91 -4.07 -33.54 -3.69
CA PRO A 91 -4.74 -34.57 -2.88
C PRO A 91 -4.67 -34.28 -1.38
N ASP A 92 -5.58 -34.89 -0.61
CA ASP A 92 -5.61 -34.85 0.86
C ASP A 92 -5.83 -33.46 1.50
N MET A 93 -6.36 -32.50 0.73
CA MET A 93 -6.85 -31.23 1.26
C MET A 93 -8.13 -31.47 2.08
N THR A 94 -8.18 -30.88 3.27
CA THR A 94 -9.34 -30.98 4.17
C THR A 94 -9.72 -29.63 4.74
N LEU A 95 -11.00 -29.44 5.05
CA LEU A 95 -11.49 -28.33 5.85
C LEU A 95 -11.66 -28.77 7.30
N LYS A 96 -11.26 -27.91 8.23
CA LYS A 96 -11.37 -28.12 9.67
C LYS A 96 -11.96 -26.88 10.32
N ARG A 97 -12.66 -27.07 11.45
CA ARG A 97 -13.12 -25.99 12.35
C ARG A 97 -13.83 -24.87 11.59
N THR A 98 -14.95 -25.22 10.97
CA THR A 98 -15.84 -24.21 10.38
C THR A 98 -16.64 -23.55 11.50
N GLU A 99 -16.54 -22.23 11.61
CA GLU A 99 -17.31 -21.41 12.54
C GLU A 99 -18.08 -20.35 11.75
N GLU A 100 -19.37 -20.22 12.02
CA GLU A 100 -20.20 -19.21 11.39
C GLU A 100 -21.01 -18.42 12.42
N ASN A 101 -21.15 -17.12 12.16
CA ASN A 101 -22.07 -16.24 12.85
C ASN A 101 -22.54 -15.12 11.92
N LYS A 102 -23.41 -14.23 12.42
CA LYS A 102 -23.95 -13.11 11.64
C LYS A 102 -22.91 -12.13 11.07
N PHE A 103 -21.65 -12.21 11.51
CA PHE A 103 -20.58 -11.28 11.17
C PHE A 103 -19.39 -11.93 10.47
N ALA A 104 -19.29 -13.26 10.47
CA ALA A 104 -18.15 -13.96 9.91
C ALA A 104 -18.49 -15.41 9.55
N TYR A 105 -17.83 -15.90 8.52
CA TYR A 105 -17.65 -17.32 8.25
C TYR A 105 -16.14 -17.58 8.23
N THR A 106 -15.67 -18.53 9.04
CA THR A 106 -14.25 -18.90 9.09
C THR A 106 -14.09 -20.40 8.94
N SER A 107 -13.01 -20.82 8.30
CA SER A 107 -12.66 -22.24 8.18
C SER A 107 -11.14 -22.40 8.07
N ILE A 108 -10.63 -23.58 8.40
CA ILE A 108 -9.20 -23.89 8.32
C ILE A 108 -8.97 -24.88 7.20
N LEU A 109 -8.31 -24.43 6.15
CA LEU A 109 -7.80 -25.30 5.09
C LEU A 109 -6.53 -25.99 5.57
N SER A 110 -6.54 -27.32 5.61
CA SER A 110 -5.48 -28.14 6.19
C SER A 110 -4.91 -29.10 5.17
N TYR A 111 -3.58 -29.12 5.07
CA TYR A 111 -2.80 -30.00 4.21
C TYR A 111 -1.71 -30.68 5.06
N HIS A 112 -1.46 -31.97 4.85
CA HIS A 112 -0.34 -32.67 5.47
C HIS A 112 0.70 -33.02 4.40
N PRO A 113 1.79 -32.24 4.28
CA PRO A 113 2.88 -32.61 3.41
C PRO A 113 3.50 -33.95 3.85
N GLU A 114 3.80 -34.80 2.88
CA GLU A 114 4.44 -36.09 3.14
C GLU A 114 5.77 -35.93 3.89
N GLY A 115 6.00 -36.78 4.90
CA GLY A 115 7.23 -36.74 5.71
C GLY A 115 7.28 -35.62 6.75
N THR A 116 6.19 -34.88 6.99
CA THR A 116 6.12 -33.84 8.01
C THR A 116 5.32 -34.27 9.24
N LYS A 117 5.72 -33.78 10.43
CA LYS A 117 5.05 -34.11 11.70
C LYS A 117 3.79 -33.27 11.96
N GLN A 118 3.65 -32.11 11.32
CA GLN A 118 2.57 -31.16 11.60
C GLN A 118 1.89 -30.74 10.30
N PRO A 119 0.55 -30.59 10.31
CA PRO A 119 -0.17 -30.04 9.18
C PRO A 119 0.21 -28.59 8.90
N LEU A 120 0.15 -28.23 7.62
CA LEU A 120 0.09 -26.87 7.16
C LEU A 120 -1.37 -26.41 7.17
N ASN A 121 -1.64 -25.32 7.89
CA ASN A 121 -2.97 -24.74 7.99
C ASN A 121 -2.98 -23.33 7.39
N ILE A 122 -4.02 -23.02 6.63
CA ILE A 122 -4.36 -21.70 6.09
C ILE A 122 -5.74 -21.33 6.62
N HIS A 123 -5.83 -20.20 7.32
CA HIS A 123 -7.12 -19.66 7.74
C HIS A 123 -7.83 -19.03 6.56
N LEU A 124 -9.10 -19.37 6.37
CA LEU A 124 -10.01 -18.75 5.43
C LEU A 124 -10.98 -17.88 6.24
N ASP A 125 -10.83 -16.57 6.17
CA ASP A 125 -11.59 -15.62 6.98
C ASP A 125 -12.48 -14.74 6.10
N PHE A 126 -13.79 -14.95 6.15
CA PHE A 126 -14.78 -14.18 5.39
C PHE A 126 -15.55 -13.24 6.32
N SER A 127 -15.27 -11.94 6.21
CA SER A 127 -15.97 -10.90 6.96
C SER A 127 -17.33 -10.58 6.34
N LEU A 128 -18.37 -10.63 7.16
CA LEU A 128 -19.77 -10.28 6.80
C LEU A 128 -20.24 -9.00 7.51
N ARG A 129 -19.35 -8.31 8.22
CA ARG A 129 -19.68 -7.14 9.07
C ARG A 129 -19.97 -5.89 8.25
N GLU A 130 -19.18 -5.70 7.21
CA GLU A 130 -19.18 -4.51 6.37
C GLU A 130 -19.25 -4.95 4.92
N LYS A 131 -19.98 -4.20 4.10
CA LYS A 131 -19.91 -4.36 2.65
C LYS A 131 -18.64 -3.68 2.13
N PRO A 132 -18.06 -4.18 1.03
CA PRO A 132 -16.96 -3.47 0.38
C PRO A 132 -17.47 -2.13 -0.18
N GLU A 133 -16.68 -1.07 -0.04
CA GLU A 133 -16.96 0.24 -0.64
C GLU A 133 -16.47 0.31 -2.08
N THR A 134 -15.50 -0.52 -2.43
CA THR A 134 -14.80 -0.52 -3.72
C THR A 134 -14.59 -1.95 -4.24
N SER A 135 -14.34 -2.07 -5.54
CA SER A 135 -14.08 -3.34 -6.20
C SER A 135 -13.09 -3.17 -7.33
N LYS A 136 -12.16 -4.11 -7.45
CA LYS A 136 -11.20 -4.21 -8.55
C LYS A 136 -10.97 -5.67 -8.91
N GLU A 137 -10.64 -5.89 -10.18
CA GLU A 137 -10.25 -7.21 -10.68
C GLU A 137 -8.81 -7.16 -11.18
N THR A 138 -8.00 -8.14 -10.76
CA THR A 138 -6.60 -8.25 -11.15
C THR A 138 -6.28 -9.68 -11.54
N VAL A 139 -5.54 -9.85 -12.64
CA VAL A 139 -5.00 -11.17 -13.01
C VAL A 139 -3.92 -11.55 -11.99
N LEU A 140 -4.10 -12.70 -11.33
CA LEU A 140 -3.11 -13.24 -10.40
C LEU A 140 -1.98 -13.93 -11.18
N GLU A 141 -0.95 -13.17 -11.51
CA GLU A 141 0.28 -13.73 -12.08
C GLU A 141 1.09 -14.46 -10.99
N SER A 142 1.48 -15.69 -11.28
CA SER A 142 2.30 -16.50 -10.38
C SER A 142 3.30 -17.34 -11.17
N ASP A 143 4.50 -17.51 -10.61
CA ASP A 143 5.51 -18.43 -11.13
C ASP A 143 5.15 -19.90 -10.85
N PHE A 144 4.16 -20.15 -9.98
CA PHE A 144 3.69 -21.51 -9.72
C PHE A 144 2.97 -22.11 -10.93
N PRO A 145 3.00 -23.44 -11.11
CA PRO A 145 2.38 -24.11 -12.25
C PRO A 145 0.85 -24.19 -12.09
N VAL A 146 0.17 -23.03 -12.07
CA VAL A 146 -1.28 -22.89 -11.96
C VAL A 146 -1.80 -22.22 -13.23
N VAL A 147 -2.60 -22.96 -14.00
CA VAL A 147 -3.17 -22.51 -15.27
C VAL A 147 -4.65 -22.88 -15.36
N PRO A 148 -5.51 -22.02 -15.97
CA PRO A 148 -5.21 -20.66 -16.40
C PRO A 148 -4.97 -19.70 -15.21
N LEU A 149 -4.34 -18.54 -15.45
CA LEU A 149 -4.17 -17.52 -14.42
C LEU A 149 -5.55 -16.95 -14.02
N PRO A 150 -5.91 -16.94 -12.72
CA PRO A 150 -7.24 -16.51 -12.33
C PRO A 150 -7.36 -15.00 -12.28
N VAL A 151 -8.53 -14.49 -12.66
CA VAL A 151 -8.95 -13.11 -12.39
C VAL A 151 -9.53 -13.08 -10.99
N VAL A 152 -8.85 -12.36 -10.08
CA VAL A 152 -9.24 -12.27 -8.67
C VAL A 152 -9.95 -10.96 -8.44
N ARG A 153 -11.16 -11.03 -7.88
CA ARG A 153 -11.89 -9.85 -7.40
C ARG A 153 -11.43 -9.49 -5.99
N HIS A 154 -11.04 -8.24 -5.78
CA HIS A 154 -10.53 -7.73 -4.52
C HIS A 154 -11.06 -6.32 -4.22
N MET A 155 -10.96 -5.89 -2.97
CA MET A 155 -11.17 -4.48 -2.60
C MET A 155 -10.11 -3.61 -3.28
N ASP A 156 -10.45 -2.38 -3.67
CA ASP A 156 -9.44 -1.47 -4.22
C ASP A 156 -8.37 -1.11 -3.18
N TRP A 157 -7.21 -0.68 -3.65
CA TRP A 157 -6.03 -0.53 -2.81
C TRP A 157 -6.19 0.52 -1.71
N GLN A 158 -6.91 1.62 -1.95
CA GLN A 158 -7.21 2.61 -0.92
C GLN A 158 -8.06 2.01 0.23
N GLU A 159 -9.01 1.13 -0.09
CA GLU A 159 -9.84 0.47 0.94
C GLU A 159 -9.04 -0.55 1.74
N ILE A 160 -8.19 -1.34 1.08
CA ILE A 160 -7.25 -2.24 1.77
C ILE A 160 -6.30 -1.43 2.68
N LEU A 161 -5.81 -0.27 2.22
CA LEU A 161 -4.94 0.60 3.02
C LEU A 161 -5.67 1.15 4.24
N ALA A 162 -6.93 1.58 4.08
CA ALA A 162 -7.78 2.02 5.18
C ALA A 162 -7.99 0.93 6.22
N GLU A 163 -8.28 -0.31 5.79
CA GLU A 163 -8.40 -1.44 6.72
C GLU A 163 -7.07 -1.77 7.42
N LYS A 164 -5.92 -1.60 6.74
CA LYS A 164 -4.59 -1.81 7.33
C LYS A 164 -4.25 -0.77 8.38
N ILE A 165 -4.55 0.50 8.12
CA ILE A 165 -4.41 1.58 9.11
C ILE A 165 -5.29 1.28 10.32
N ARG A 166 -6.57 0.99 10.11
CA ARG A 166 -7.49 0.60 11.19
C ARG A 166 -6.96 -0.57 12.00
N ALA A 167 -6.52 -1.64 11.34
CA ALA A 167 -5.97 -2.81 12.00
C ALA A 167 -4.75 -2.43 12.84
N PHE A 168 -3.77 -1.72 12.26
CA PHE A 168 -2.57 -1.28 12.96
C PHE A 168 -2.91 -0.49 14.23
N LEU A 169 -3.80 0.49 14.12
CA LEU A 169 -4.21 1.34 15.25
C LEU A 169 -4.82 0.51 16.39
N TYR A 170 -5.65 -0.49 16.06
CA TYR A 170 -6.33 -1.35 17.02
C TYR A 170 -5.42 -2.43 17.65
N ARG A 171 -4.71 -3.23 16.83
CA ARG A 171 -3.98 -4.43 17.31
C ARG A 171 -2.47 -4.26 17.49
N LEU A 172 -1.89 -3.18 16.95
CA LEU A 172 -0.47 -2.88 17.06
C LEU A 172 0.44 -4.05 16.63
N LYS A 173 0.36 -4.46 15.37
CA LYS A 173 1.22 -5.51 14.81
C LYS A 173 2.24 -4.97 13.81
N GLY A 174 3.50 -5.41 13.93
CA GLY A 174 4.60 -4.93 13.10
C GLY A 174 4.43 -5.19 11.61
N ARG A 175 3.77 -6.30 11.24
CA ARG A 175 3.42 -6.61 9.85
C ARG A 175 2.50 -5.59 9.19
N ASP A 176 1.67 -4.89 9.97
CA ASP A 176 0.81 -3.85 9.40
C ASP A 176 1.65 -2.63 9.01
N VAL A 177 2.66 -2.24 9.82
CA VAL A 177 3.62 -1.17 9.45
C VAL A 177 4.31 -1.48 8.12
N TYR A 178 4.72 -2.73 7.91
CA TYR A 178 5.30 -3.16 6.65
C TYR A 178 4.33 -3.04 5.48
N ASP A 179 3.09 -3.51 5.65
CA ASP A 179 2.06 -3.42 4.62
C ASP A 179 1.77 -1.95 4.26
N LEU A 180 1.62 -1.07 5.26
CA LEU A 180 1.47 0.36 5.05
C LEU A 180 2.63 0.91 4.20
N TRP A 181 3.87 0.63 4.60
CA TRP A 181 5.04 1.10 3.86
C TRP A 181 5.04 0.63 2.40
N VAL A 182 4.79 -0.66 2.13
CA VAL A 182 4.76 -1.19 0.76
C VAL A 182 3.65 -0.52 -0.05
N MET A 183 2.44 -0.41 0.50
CA MET A 183 1.31 0.19 -0.21
C MET A 183 1.60 1.65 -0.56
N LEU A 184 2.13 2.43 0.39
CA LEU A 184 2.55 3.80 0.15
C LEU A 184 3.70 3.88 -0.87
N GLN A 185 4.69 3.00 -0.78
CA GLN A 185 5.80 2.95 -1.73
C GLN A 185 5.34 2.59 -3.15
N LYS A 186 4.25 1.82 -3.27
CA LYS A 186 3.60 1.47 -4.55
C LYS A 186 2.63 2.55 -5.05
N GLY A 187 2.55 3.70 -4.38
CA GLY A 187 1.73 4.83 -4.81
C GLY A 187 0.26 4.75 -4.41
N VAL A 188 -0.12 3.87 -3.47
CA VAL A 188 -1.48 3.87 -2.94
C VAL A 188 -1.69 5.14 -2.11
N GLU A 189 -2.74 5.89 -2.43
CA GLU A 189 -3.08 7.16 -1.78
C GLU A 189 -3.87 6.97 -0.49
N LEU A 190 -3.70 7.92 0.44
CA LEU A 190 -4.44 7.96 1.70
C LEU A 190 -5.78 8.69 1.50
N ASP A 191 -6.89 7.94 1.49
CA ASP A 191 -8.22 8.54 1.59
C ASP A 191 -8.64 8.65 3.07
N TRP A 192 -8.38 9.80 3.69
CA TRP A 192 -8.73 10.05 5.09
C TRP A 192 -10.23 9.95 5.39
N LYS A 193 -11.08 10.25 4.41
CA LYS A 193 -12.53 10.09 4.59
C LYS A 193 -12.88 8.61 4.70
N MET A 194 -12.31 7.77 3.84
CA MET A 194 -12.49 6.31 3.90
C MET A 194 -11.85 5.70 5.14
N ILE A 195 -10.62 6.10 5.49
CA ILE A 195 -9.94 5.66 6.71
C ILE A 195 -10.83 5.90 7.93
N ASN A 196 -11.36 7.12 8.09
CA ASN A 196 -12.22 7.46 9.22
C ASN A 196 -13.58 6.75 9.21
N ARG A 197 -14.17 6.47 8.03
CA ARG A 197 -15.35 5.59 7.93
C ARG A 197 -15.05 4.18 8.42
N LYS A 198 -13.93 3.58 8.00
CA LYS A 198 -13.54 2.22 8.42
C LYS A 198 -13.18 2.14 9.91
N THR A 199 -12.50 3.14 10.47
CA THR A 199 -12.15 3.17 11.89
C THR A 199 -13.35 3.45 12.80
N ALA A 200 -14.40 4.09 12.30
CA ALA A 200 -15.62 4.36 13.06
C ALA A 200 -16.29 3.09 13.59
N LEU A 201 -16.09 1.93 12.95
CA LEU A 201 -16.55 0.63 13.46
C LEU A 201 -16.03 0.35 14.89
N TYR A 202 -14.84 0.85 15.21
CA TYR A 202 -14.21 0.75 16.52
C TYR A 202 -14.36 2.01 17.37
N LYS A 203 -15.24 2.94 16.97
CA LYS A 203 -15.43 4.26 17.60
C LYS A 203 -14.14 5.08 17.64
N MET A 204 -13.35 4.97 16.57
CA MET A 204 -12.08 5.67 16.42
C MET A 204 -12.14 6.63 15.23
N GLU A 205 -11.57 7.81 15.42
CA GLU A 205 -11.20 8.75 14.37
C GLU A 205 -9.67 8.92 14.43
N THR A 206 -9.04 9.16 13.29
CA THR A 206 -7.59 9.25 13.21
C THR A 206 -7.17 10.26 12.14
N SER A 207 -6.01 10.86 12.37
CA SER A 207 -5.34 11.76 11.45
C SER A 207 -3.99 11.20 11.01
N LEU A 208 -3.36 11.88 10.05
CA LEU A 208 -1.98 11.60 9.64
C LEU A 208 -1.02 11.69 10.82
N GLN A 209 -1.20 12.68 11.70
CA GLN A 209 -0.36 12.87 12.87
C GLN A 209 -0.51 11.71 13.85
N ASP A 210 -1.74 11.27 14.15
CA ASP A 210 -1.97 10.13 15.05
C ASP A 210 -1.31 8.85 14.54
N LEU A 211 -1.42 8.59 13.23
CA LEU A 211 -0.79 7.44 12.59
C LEU A 211 0.75 7.52 12.68
N MET A 212 1.31 8.69 12.39
CA MET A 212 2.75 8.95 12.49
C MET A 212 3.26 8.79 13.91
N ASP A 213 2.57 9.34 14.90
CA ASP A 213 2.92 9.20 16.32
C ASP A 213 2.86 7.73 16.74
N ARG A 214 1.81 7.01 16.34
CA ARG A 214 1.66 5.59 16.66
C ARG A 214 2.78 4.74 16.07
N ILE A 215 3.18 5.01 14.83
CA ILE A 215 4.34 4.36 14.21
C ILE A 215 5.62 4.76 14.94
N GLY A 216 5.81 6.06 15.20
CA GLY A 216 6.97 6.61 15.91
C GLY A 216 7.22 5.95 17.27
N HIS A 217 6.17 5.66 18.03
CA HIS A 217 6.26 5.00 19.33
C HIS A 217 6.27 3.46 19.28
N PHE A 218 6.14 2.85 18.09
CA PHE A 218 6.11 1.40 17.98
C PHE A 218 7.47 0.77 18.30
N GLU A 219 7.51 -0.21 19.22
CA GLU A 219 8.76 -0.81 19.68
C GLU A 219 9.48 -1.57 18.56
N GLY A 220 10.78 -1.27 18.35
CA GLY A 220 11.58 -1.89 17.29
C GLY A 220 11.77 -3.41 17.45
N LYS A 221 11.92 -3.90 18.68
CA LYS A 221 12.00 -5.33 18.96
C LYS A 221 10.70 -6.05 18.55
N LYS A 222 9.55 -5.52 18.96
CA LYS A 222 8.23 -6.04 18.58
C LYS A 222 8.02 -6.02 17.06
N LEU A 223 8.49 -4.96 16.38
CA LEU A 223 8.45 -4.88 14.93
C LEU A 223 9.20 -6.03 14.26
N LYS A 224 10.40 -6.32 14.75
CA LYS A 224 11.23 -7.43 14.28
C LYS A 224 10.58 -8.78 14.55
N ASP A 225 10.09 -9.00 15.76
CA ASP A 225 9.47 -10.27 16.16
C ASP A 225 8.19 -10.58 15.37
N ASP A 226 7.36 -9.56 15.11
CA ASP A 226 6.11 -9.71 14.35
C ASP A 226 6.34 -9.97 12.85
N LEU A 227 7.50 -9.57 12.29
CA LEU A 227 7.73 -9.51 10.84
C LEU A 227 8.80 -10.49 10.32
N ALA A 228 9.87 -10.74 11.07
CA ALA A 228 11.07 -11.42 10.57
C ALA A 228 10.79 -12.81 9.98
N LYS A 229 9.85 -13.57 10.57
CA LYS A 229 9.46 -14.90 10.07
C LYS A 229 8.71 -14.88 8.73
N PHE A 230 8.17 -13.73 8.34
CA PHE A 230 7.45 -13.54 7.09
C PHE A 230 8.32 -12.95 5.99
N LEU A 231 9.57 -12.58 6.29
CA LEU A 231 10.50 -12.02 5.31
C LEU A 231 11.50 -13.08 4.83
N PRO A 232 11.90 -13.01 3.55
CA PRO A 232 13.10 -13.67 3.06
C PRO A 232 14.28 -13.43 4.02
N ALA A 233 15.12 -14.44 4.24
CA ALA A 233 16.24 -14.35 5.17
C ALA A 233 17.15 -13.14 4.88
N ARG A 234 17.37 -12.85 3.58
CA ARG A 234 18.16 -11.71 3.09
C ARG A 234 17.55 -10.34 3.42
N ASP A 235 16.23 -10.27 3.59
CA ASP A 235 15.52 -9.00 3.79
C ASP A 235 15.25 -8.71 5.28
N ARG A 236 15.63 -9.60 6.21
CA ARG A 236 15.31 -9.44 7.64
C ARG A 236 16.00 -8.24 8.31
N HIS A 237 17.14 -7.79 7.78
CA HIS A 237 17.83 -6.59 8.26
C HIS A 237 17.10 -5.29 7.89
N PHE A 238 16.26 -5.33 6.85
CA PHE A 238 15.45 -4.19 6.42
C PHE A 238 14.52 -3.68 7.53
N VAL A 239 14.11 -4.57 8.45
CA VAL A 239 13.16 -4.23 9.52
C VAL A 239 13.68 -3.10 10.42
N ASP A 240 15.00 -2.96 10.56
CA ASP A 240 15.61 -1.92 11.38
C ASP A 240 15.36 -0.50 10.80
N GLN A 241 15.19 -0.39 9.47
CA GLN A 241 14.93 0.88 8.77
C GLN A 241 13.45 1.12 8.47
N LEU A 242 12.60 0.09 8.64
CA LEU A 242 11.21 0.12 8.20
C LEU A 242 10.42 1.29 8.78
N LYS A 243 10.60 1.63 10.06
CA LYS A 243 9.92 2.77 10.67
C LYS A 243 10.29 4.08 9.98
N ALA A 244 11.58 4.34 9.81
CA ALA A 244 12.07 5.55 9.17
C ALA A 244 11.57 5.68 7.73
N LEU A 245 11.55 4.57 6.98
CA LEU A 245 11.04 4.54 5.61
C LEU A 245 9.52 4.78 5.56
N THR A 246 8.77 4.19 6.48
CA THR A 246 7.31 4.41 6.58
C THR A 246 7.03 5.88 6.91
N MET A 247 7.74 6.44 7.89
CA MET A 247 7.63 7.86 8.26
C MET A 247 7.97 8.77 7.09
N SER A 248 9.04 8.50 6.34
CA SER A 248 9.37 9.29 5.15
C SER A 248 8.27 9.26 4.08
N GLN A 249 7.58 8.12 3.92
CA GLN A 249 6.45 8.01 2.99
C GLN A 249 5.22 8.81 3.47
N LEU A 250 4.99 8.84 4.79
CA LEU A 250 3.89 9.61 5.38
C LEU A 250 4.17 11.11 5.38
N VAL A 251 5.40 11.52 5.70
CA VAL A 251 5.82 12.93 5.65
C VAL A 251 5.76 13.47 4.23
N SER A 252 6.19 12.71 3.22
CA SER A 252 6.06 13.15 1.81
C SER A 252 4.61 13.27 1.34
N ARG A 253 3.64 12.91 2.18
CA ARG A 253 2.19 13.01 1.94
C ARG A 253 1.52 14.02 2.86
N GLN A 254 2.25 14.64 3.78
CA GLN A 254 1.76 15.82 4.46
C GLN A 254 1.58 16.92 3.41
N GLY A 255 0.46 17.64 3.49
CA GLY A 255 0.32 18.84 2.70
C GLY A 255 1.48 19.78 3.02
N PHE A 256 2.09 20.37 2.00
CA PHE A 256 3.25 21.23 2.17
C PHE A 256 3.01 22.57 1.45
N THR A 257 3.73 23.60 1.89
CA THR A 257 3.89 24.82 1.11
C THR A 257 5.34 24.90 0.67
N ILE A 258 5.62 25.46 -0.51
CA ILE A 258 7.00 25.63 -0.99
C ILE A 258 7.80 26.48 0.02
N SER A 259 7.16 27.47 0.66
CA SER A 259 7.78 28.38 1.63
C SER A 259 8.19 27.71 2.95
N ARG A 260 7.53 26.61 3.34
CA ARG A 260 7.78 25.90 4.61
C ARG A 260 8.38 24.51 4.43
N SER A 261 8.51 24.04 3.19
CA SER A 261 9.11 22.74 2.91
C SER A 261 10.60 22.76 3.25
N GLU A 262 11.04 21.80 4.05
CA GLU A 262 12.47 21.56 4.29
C GLU A 262 13.14 20.84 3.10
N ASN A 263 12.34 20.28 2.18
CA ASN A 263 12.77 19.47 1.05
C ASN A 263 13.00 20.29 -0.22
N LEU A 264 12.50 21.52 -0.27
CA LEU A 264 12.56 22.42 -1.43
C LEU A 264 13.39 23.67 -1.14
N ASP A 265 14.09 24.11 -2.17
CA ASP A 265 14.59 25.48 -2.30
C ASP A 265 13.75 26.20 -3.34
N TYR A 266 13.52 27.49 -3.14
CA TYR A 266 12.90 28.33 -4.16
C TYR A 266 13.55 29.70 -4.23
N THR A 267 13.38 30.33 -5.38
CA THR A 267 13.95 31.66 -5.63
C THR A 267 13.14 32.72 -4.90
N THR A 268 13.69 33.25 -3.80
CA THR A 268 13.06 34.32 -3.02
C THR A 268 13.13 35.69 -3.69
N MET A 269 14.06 35.86 -4.63
CA MET A 269 14.23 37.06 -5.46
C MET A 269 14.31 36.65 -6.92
N PRO A 270 13.16 36.61 -7.62
CA PRO A 270 13.16 36.13 -8.99
C PRO A 270 13.77 37.13 -9.96
N GLY A 271 14.82 36.68 -10.65
CA GLY A 271 15.64 37.49 -11.54
C GLY A 271 17.10 37.39 -11.14
N GLY A 272 17.81 36.42 -11.73
CA GLY A 272 19.27 36.47 -11.96
C GLY A 272 20.23 36.50 -10.77
N SER A 273 21.34 35.78 -10.90
CA SER A 273 22.53 35.95 -10.07
C SER A 273 23.10 37.36 -10.25
N PHE A 274 22.78 38.30 -9.34
CA PHE A 274 23.40 39.62 -9.35
C PHE A 274 24.75 39.57 -8.62
N SER A 275 25.84 39.69 -9.37
CA SER A 275 27.13 40.10 -8.84
C SER A 275 27.08 41.62 -8.61
N GLY A 276 26.86 42.05 -7.37
CA GLY A 276 26.79 43.47 -7.03
C GLY A 276 25.67 43.74 -6.04
N THR A 277 25.92 44.64 -5.11
CA THR A 277 25.20 44.87 -3.85
C THR A 277 23.77 45.44 -3.96
N ASP A 278 23.13 45.41 -5.12
CA ASP A 278 21.76 45.91 -5.31
C ASP A 278 20.75 44.77 -5.22
N LYS A 279 20.33 44.46 -3.99
CA LYS A 279 19.23 43.53 -3.71
C LYS A 279 17.90 44.20 -4.06
N LEU A 280 17.38 43.96 -5.27
CA LEU A 280 15.99 44.29 -5.58
C LEU A 280 15.06 43.37 -4.76
N ILE A 281 14.38 43.95 -3.77
CA ILE A 281 13.30 43.30 -3.03
C ILE A 281 12.03 43.45 -3.88
N TYR A 282 11.61 42.37 -4.54
CA TYR A 282 10.33 42.36 -5.26
C TYR A 282 9.16 42.15 -4.30
N ASP A 283 8.07 42.86 -4.52
CA ASP A 283 6.80 42.58 -3.84
C ASP A 283 6.18 41.30 -4.44
N LEU A 284 6.43 40.17 -3.78
CA LEU A 284 5.98 38.84 -4.21
C LEU A 284 4.46 38.73 -4.37
N LYS A 285 3.68 39.60 -3.70
CA LYS A 285 2.22 39.65 -3.84
C LYS A 285 1.78 40.26 -5.16
N LYS A 286 2.63 41.08 -5.77
CA LYS A 286 2.36 41.74 -7.05
C LYS A 286 3.02 41.03 -8.23
N THR A 287 4.04 40.22 -7.96
CA THR A 287 4.68 39.35 -8.93
C THR A 287 3.73 38.23 -9.36
N LYS A 288 3.39 38.11 -10.65
CA LYS A 288 2.47 37.08 -11.15
C LYS A 288 3.20 35.91 -11.81
N VAL A 289 2.70 34.70 -11.59
CA VAL A 289 3.22 33.48 -12.21
C VAL A 289 2.68 33.33 -13.63
N ILE A 290 3.58 33.30 -14.63
CA ILE A 290 3.24 33.10 -16.04
C ILE A 290 3.16 31.61 -16.36
N SER A 291 4.15 30.83 -15.92
CA SER A 291 4.18 29.39 -16.13
C SER A 291 5.12 28.72 -15.14
N LEU A 292 4.81 27.48 -14.78
CA LEU A 292 5.79 26.58 -14.17
C LEU A 292 5.94 25.35 -15.06
N LYS A 293 7.18 24.95 -15.32
CA LYS A 293 7.50 23.80 -16.17
C LYS A 293 8.64 23.02 -15.55
N ARG A 294 8.54 21.69 -15.55
CA ARG A 294 9.65 20.84 -15.16
C ARG A 294 10.81 21.07 -16.11
N GLN A 295 11.97 21.37 -15.55
CA GLN A 295 13.21 21.56 -16.31
C GLN A 295 14.03 20.27 -16.32
N ASP A 296 14.14 19.63 -15.16
CA ASP A 296 14.82 18.36 -14.95
C ASP A 296 14.22 17.60 -13.75
N GLU A 297 14.79 16.44 -13.41
CA GLU A 297 14.33 15.61 -12.29
C GLU A 297 14.30 16.36 -10.95
N ASN A 298 15.13 17.39 -10.78
CA ASN A 298 15.32 18.08 -9.50
C ASN A 298 14.84 19.53 -9.51
N SER A 299 14.24 20.03 -10.59
CA SER A 299 13.85 21.44 -10.66
C SER A 299 12.66 21.76 -11.56
N ILE A 300 11.89 22.74 -11.09
CA ILE A 300 10.83 23.42 -11.85
C ILE A 300 11.30 24.83 -12.16
N HIS A 301 11.26 25.20 -13.43
CA HIS A 301 11.46 26.56 -13.90
C HIS A 301 10.16 27.35 -13.78
N VAL A 302 10.22 28.52 -13.17
CA VAL A 302 9.07 29.39 -12.92
C VAL A 302 9.27 30.71 -13.65
N MET A 303 8.45 30.96 -14.67
CA MET A 303 8.37 32.25 -15.36
C MET A 303 7.37 33.15 -14.66
N ILE A 304 7.72 34.42 -14.49
CA ILE A 304 6.91 35.40 -13.78
C ILE A 304 7.00 36.79 -14.43
N THR A 305 6.06 37.66 -14.08
CA THR A 305 6.07 39.08 -14.46
C THR A 305 5.81 39.98 -13.24
N ASN A 306 6.35 41.19 -13.27
CA ASN A 306 6.17 42.23 -12.24
C ASN A 306 5.36 43.42 -12.75
N GLU A 307 5.17 44.46 -11.92
CA GLU A 307 4.46 45.70 -12.29
C GLU A 307 5.06 46.42 -13.51
N ASP A 308 6.35 46.22 -13.80
CA ASP A 308 7.02 46.80 -14.98
C ASP A 308 6.79 45.97 -16.27
N ASP A 309 5.93 44.94 -16.22
CA ASP A 309 5.65 43.97 -17.29
C ASP A 309 6.87 43.23 -17.86
N GLN A 310 8.02 43.28 -17.17
CA GLN A 310 9.21 42.53 -17.54
C GLN A 310 9.11 41.06 -17.10
N GLU A 311 9.33 40.15 -18.05
CA GLU A 311 9.44 38.73 -17.77
C GLU A 311 10.75 38.39 -17.05
N ARG A 312 10.64 37.57 -16.01
CA ARG A 312 11.78 37.06 -15.23
C ARG A 312 11.58 35.58 -14.93
N SER A 313 12.67 34.94 -14.53
CA SER A 313 12.70 33.52 -14.18
C SER A 313 13.15 33.29 -12.75
N GLY A 314 12.55 32.29 -12.11
CA GLY A 314 13.02 31.67 -10.87
C GLY A 314 12.99 30.14 -10.98
N TYR A 315 13.40 29.48 -9.91
CA TYR A 315 13.42 28.02 -9.80
C TYR A 315 12.84 27.58 -8.46
N ILE A 316 12.23 26.40 -8.48
CA ILE A 316 11.96 25.57 -7.30
C ILE A 316 12.79 24.30 -7.47
N ARG A 317 13.59 23.91 -6.48
CA ARG A 317 14.57 22.82 -6.57
C ARG A 317 14.43 21.85 -5.42
N ALA A 318 14.58 20.56 -5.69
CA ALA A 318 14.64 19.53 -4.67
C ALA A 318 16.01 19.49 -3.98
N ARG A 319 16.04 19.55 -2.65
CA ARG A 319 17.27 19.38 -1.84
C ARG A 319 17.60 17.90 -1.62
N ILE A 320 16.58 17.08 -1.50
CA ILE A 320 16.67 15.64 -1.23
C ILE A 320 15.62 14.86 -2.02
N ARG A 321 15.68 13.53 -1.99
CA ARG A 321 14.77 12.64 -2.74
C ARG A 321 13.28 12.89 -2.48
N ASN A 322 12.90 13.31 -1.27
CA ASN A 322 11.51 13.67 -0.96
C ASN A 322 11.07 14.94 -1.68
N GLY A 323 11.97 15.89 -1.94
CA GLY A 323 11.69 17.11 -2.70
C GLY A 323 11.32 16.82 -4.15
N VAL A 324 11.87 15.77 -4.76
CA VAL A 324 11.50 15.35 -6.12
C VAL A 324 10.00 15.02 -6.21
N ARG A 325 9.45 14.36 -5.19
CA ARG A 325 8.01 14.06 -5.12
C ARG A 325 7.17 15.32 -4.94
N GLU A 326 7.63 16.25 -4.11
CA GLU A 326 6.94 17.54 -3.93
C GLU A 326 6.92 18.34 -5.24
N LEU A 327 8.00 18.31 -6.04
CA LEU A 327 7.99 18.89 -7.38
C LEU A 327 6.95 18.23 -8.29
N ASP A 328 6.79 16.90 -8.24
CA ASP A 328 5.79 16.19 -9.05
C ASP A 328 4.36 16.67 -8.70
N VAL A 329 4.09 16.91 -7.41
CA VAL A 329 2.80 17.45 -6.92
C VAL A 329 2.59 18.89 -7.41
N ILE A 330 3.63 19.74 -7.35
CA ILE A 330 3.56 21.12 -7.86
C ILE A 330 3.26 21.12 -9.36
N GLU A 331 3.91 20.24 -10.13
CA GLU A 331 3.75 20.12 -11.57
C GLU A 331 2.31 19.76 -11.96
N LEU A 332 1.68 18.81 -11.25
CA LEU A 332 0.28 18.42 -11.46
C LEU A 332 -0.73 19.55 -11.16
N ASN A 333 -0.36 20.50 -10.29
CA ASN A 333 -1.21 21.62 -9.87
C ASN A 333 -0.90 22.95 -10.58
N THR A 334 0.00 22.94 -11.57
CA THR A 334 0.44 24.12 -12.34
C THR A 334 -0.71 24.99 -12.87
N SER A 335 -1.76 24.35 -13.39
CA SER A 335 -2.92 25.02 -13.97
C SER A 335 -3.64 25.95 -12.99
N ALA A 336 -3.74 25.54 -11.72
CA ALA A 336 -4.46 26.28 -10.69
C ALA A 336 -3.69 27.53 -10.20
N LEU A 337 -2.38 27.55 -10.45
CA LEU A 337 -1.45 28.56 -9.93
C LEU A 337 -1.00 29.57 -10.98
N LYS A 338 -1.29 29.32 -12.26
CA LYS A 338 -1.03 30.28 -13.33
C LYS A 338 -1.86 31.57 -13.13
N GLY A 339 -1.20 32.72 -13.21
CA GLY A 339 -1.79 34.04 -13.02
C GLY A 339 -1.96 34.47 -11.55
N LYS A 340 -1.69 33.58 -10.59
CA LYS A 340 -1.64 33.91 -9.16
C LYS A 340 -0.34 34.63 -8.82
N SER A 341 -0.31 35.24 -7.64
CA SER A 341 0.93 35.89 -7.17
C SER A 341 2.00 34.84 -6.84
N TYR A 342 3.27 35.25 -6.84
CA TYR A 342 4.36 34.38 -6.43
C TYR A 342 4.26 34.05 -4.94
N ASP A 343 3.75 34.97 -4.12
CA ASP A 343 3.41 34.73 -2.71
C ASP A 343 2.32 33.66 -2.55
N ASP A 344 1.27 33.70 -3.38
CA ASP A 344 0.24 32.65 -3.40
C ASP A 344 0.83 31.30 -3.82
N LEU A 345 1.71 31.26 -4.80
CA LEU A 345 2.39 30.04 -5.23
C LEU A 345 3.18 29.43 -4.06
N ILE A 346 4.03 30.20 -3.41
CA ILE A 346 4.94 29.64 -2.40
C ILE A 346 4.20 29.23 -1.12
N ASN A 347 3.06 29.87 -0.83
CA ASN A 347 2.22 29.57 0.34
C ASN A 347 1.01 28.68 0.04
N HIS A 348 0.84 28.23 -1.21
CA HIS A 348 -0.21 27.29 -1.58
C HIS A 348 -0.02 25.98 -0.83
N GLU A 349 -1.09 25.47 -0.22
CA GLU A 349 -1.09 24.16 0.44
C GLU A 349 -1.24 23.07 -0.63
N PHE A 350 -0.10 22.55 -1.09
CA PHE A 350 -0.04 21.40 -1.97
C PHE A 350 -0.41 20.16 -1.17
N LYS A 351 -1.48 19.49 -1.57
CA LYS A 351 -1.81 18.16 -1.05
C LYS A 351 -1.22 17.14 -2.01
N ALA A 352 -0.24 16.40 -1.50
CA ALA A 352 0.43 15.34 -2.22
C ALA A 352 -0.47 14.11 -2.41
#